data_AF-A0A7W8JZH6-F1
#
_entry.id   AF-A0A7W8JZH6-F1
#
_cell.length_a   1.000
_cell.length_b   1.000
_cell.length_c   1.000
_cell.angle_alpha   90.00
_cell.angle_beta   90.00
_cell.angle_gamma   90.00
#
_symmetry.space_group_name_H-M   'P 1'
#
loop_
_entity.id
_entity.type
_entity.pdbx_description
1 polymer ?
#
loop_
_entity_poly.entity_id
_entity_poly.type
_entity_poly.pdbx_seq_one_letter_code
_entity_poly.pdbx_strand_id
1 'polypeptide(L)'
;MRAVGVVIVEHSHLEHLRQIGPLVVNAGAVSRQKDGSPSARWVLLEGKRGTWSVSFRPVSYEVDAAPGRTDTPQGARRKPHNYGMKGPERD
;
A
#
# COMPACT_ATOMS: atom_id res chain seq x y z
N MET A 1 -31.50 -3.39 1.69
CA MET A 1 -30.20 -3.84 1.14
C MET A 1 -29.18 -3.77 2.27
N ARG A 2 -28.37 -4.82 2.49
CA ARG A 2 -27.26 -4.75 3.47
C ARG A 2 -26.14 -3.89 2.87
N ALA A 3 -25.55 -3.02 3.67
CA ALA A 3 -24.38 -2.25 3.26
C ALA A 3 -23.22 -3.22 2.98
N VAL A 4 -22.56 -3.09 1.83
CA VAL A 4 -21.32 -3.80 1.53
C VAL A 4 -20.18 -3.05 2.22
N GLY A 5 -19.52 -3.69 3.18
CA GLY A 5 -18.35 -3.13 3.84
C GLY A 5 -17.16 -3.05 2.89
N VAL A 6 -16.31 -2.05 3.07
CA VAL A 6 -15.03 -1.92 2.36
C VAL A 6 -13.90 -2.00 3.37
N VAL A 7 -12.85 -2.76 3.04
CA VAL A 7 -11.63 -2.85 3.81
C VAL A 7 -10.50 -2.30 2.94
N ILE A 8 -9.87 -1.22 3.40
CA ILE A 8 -8.72 -0.61 2.74
C ILE A 8 -7.46 -1.17 3.38
N VAL A 9 -6.54 -1.68 2.56
CA VAL A 9 -5.26 -2.24 2.99
C VAL A 9 -4.10 -1.61 2.24
N GLU A 10 -2.90 -1.72 2.81
CA GLU A 10 -1.65 -1.20 2.25
C GLU A 10 -0.56 -2.30 2.41
N HIS A 11 0.72 -1.97 2.47
CA HIS A 11 1.90 -2.83 2.67
C HIS A 11 2.46 -3.57 1.44
N SER A 12 1.60 -4.10 0.56
CA SER A 12 2.09 -4.82 -0.63
C SER A 12 2.76 -3.90 -1.66
N HIS A 13 2.41 -2.61 -1.65
CA HIS A 13 2.74 -1.61 -2.68
C HIS A 13 2.17 -1.91 -4.07
N LEU A 14 1.29 -2.92 -4.17
CA LEU A 14 0.62 -3.33 -5.40
C LEU A 14 -0.87 -3.06 -5.28
N GLU A 15 -1.46 -2.63 -6.38
CA GLU A 15 -2.90 -2.47 -6.50
C GLU A 15 -3.59 -3.83 -6.36
N HIS A 16 -4.70 -3.88 -5.63
CA HIS A 16 -5.49 -5.10 -5.48
C HIS A 16 -6.96 -4.77 -5.29
N LEU A 17 -7.82 -5.55 -5.96
CA LEU A 17 -9.26 -5.50 -5.78
C LEU A 17 -9.80 -6.93 -5.62
N ARG A 18 -10.47 -7.21 -4.50
CA ARG A 18 -11.07 -8.54 -4.28
C ARG A 18 -12.37 -8.47 -3.49
N GLN A 19 -13.38 -9.21 -3.93
CA GLN A 19 -14.64 -9.41 -3.19
C GLN A 19 -14.57 -10.73 -2.40
N ILE A 20 -14.48 -10.66 -1.07
CA ILE A 20 -14.40 -11.86 -0.20
C ILE A 20 -15.39 -11.77 0.99
N GLY A 21 -16.52 -11.12 0.78
CA GLY A 21 -17.42 -10.65 1.83
C GLY A 21 -17.50 -9.13 1.74
N PRO A 22 -16.66 -8.37 2.47
CA PRO A 22 -16.40 -6.98 2.14
C PRO A 22 -15.60 -6.86 0.82
N LEU A 23 -15.63 -5.67 0.23
CA LEU A 23 -14.72 -5.30 -0.85
C LEU A 23 -13.36 -4.96 -0.25
N VAL A 24 -12.32 -5.69 -0.60
CA VAL A 24 -10.95 -5.40 -0.18
C VAL A 24 -10.25 -4.62 -1.28
N VAL A 25 -9.70 -3.46 -0.92
CA VAL A 25 -9.02 -2.55 -1.85
C VAL A 25 -7.63 -2.23 -1.32
N ASN A 26 -6.62 -2.44 -2.15
CA ASN A 26 -5.27 -1.92 -1.95
C ASN A 26 -4.97 -0.91 -3.05
N ALA A 27 -4.66 0.33 -2.67
CA ALA A 27 -4.39 1.40 -3.62
C ALA A 27 -2.98 1.33 -4.26
N GLY A 28 -2.13 0.42 -3.78
CA GLY A 28 -0.70 0.46 -4.07
C GLY A 28 0.01 1.57 -3.28
N ALA A 29 1.26 1.81 -3.62
CA ALA A 29 2.07 2.85 -2.97
C ALA A 29 2.01 4.18 -3.74
N VAL A 30 1.97 5.29 -3.00
CA VAL A 30 2.05 6.64 -3.59
C VAL A 30 3.45 6.92 -4.17
N SER A 31 4.52 6.44 -3.55
CA SER A 31 5.88 6.90 -3.89
C SER A 31 6.93 5.80 -4.05
N ARG A 32 6.63 4.56 -3.66
CA ARG A 32 7.59 3.46 -3.70
C ARG A 32 6.96 2.18 -4.23
N GLN A 33 7.07 1.97 -5.51
CA GLN A 33 6.44 0.89 -6.23
C GLN A 33 7.36 -0.34 -6.19
N LYS A 34 6.77 -1.53 -6.19
CA LYS A 34 7.52 -2.81 -6.21
C LYS A 34 7.46 -3.52 -7.56
N ASP A 35 6.74 -2.95 -8.52
CA ASP A 35 6.52 -3.50 -9.86
C ASP A 35 7.25 -2.72 -10.97
N GLY A 36 8.14 -1.79 -10.58
CA GLY A 36 8.94 -1.01 -11.52
C GLY A 36 8.23 0.20 -12.15
N SER A 37 6.95 0.44 -11.86
CA SER A 37 6.27 1.65 -12.31
C SER A 37 6.79 2.88 -11.56
N PRO A 38 7.11 3.99 -12.26
CA PRO A 38 7.49 5.24 -11.60
C PRO A 38 6.29 6.07 -11.15
N SER A 39 5.06 5.67 -11.50
CA SER A 39 3.86 6.49 -11.28
C SER A 39 3.37 6.41 -9.84
N ALA A 40 3.08 7.56 -9.24
CA ALA A 40 2.36 7.62 -7.98
C ALA A 40 0.96 7.02 -8.15
N ARG A 41 0.47 6.28 -7.16
CA ARG A 41 -0.85 5.63 -7.23
C ARG A 41 -1.74 6.07 -6.10
N TRP A 42 -3.02 6.20 -6.43
CA TRP A 42 -4.11 6.38 -5.48
C TRP A 42 -5.38 5.76 -6.05
N VAL A 43 -6.42 5.65 -5.23
CA VAL A 43 -7.73 5.11 -5.64
C VAL A 43 -8.80 6.15 -5.39
N LEU A 44 -9.66 6.35 -6.39
CA LEU A 44 -10.97 6.98 -6.20
C LEU A 44 -11.98 5.88 -5.86
N LEU A 45 -12.52 5.92 -4.65
CA LEU A 45 -13.55 5.01 -4.16
C LEU A 45 -14.87 5.78 -4.04
N GLU A 46 -15.89 5.36 -4.78
CA GLU A 46 -17.20 6.02 -4.81
C GLU A 46 -18.30 5.06 -4.36
N GLY A 47 -19.07 5.47 -3.34
CA GLY A 47 -20.16 4.67 -2.78
C GLY A 47 -21.53 5.20 -3.20
N LYS A 48 -22.40 4.34 -3.75
CA LYS A 48 -23.79 4.68 -4.07
C LYS A 48 -24.72 3.50 -3.85
N ARG A 49 -25.76 3.70 -3.02
CA ARG A 49 -26.84 2.72 -2.76
C ARG A 49 -26.35 1.31 -2.40
N GLY A 50 -25.28 1.22 -1.60
CA GLY A 50 -24.71 -0.07 -1.17
C GLY A 50 -23.75 -0.72 -2.17
N THR A 51 -23.46 -0.05 -3.29
CA THR A 51 -22.44 -0.45 -4.27
C THR A 51 -21.24 0.49 -4.19
N TRP A 52 -20.05 -0.05 -4.46
CA TRP A 52 -18.81 0.70 -4.52
C TRP A 52 -18.20 0.61 -5.93
N SER A 53 -17.77 1.76 -6.47
CA SER A 53 -16.92 1.87 -7.65
C SER A 53 -15.49 2.13 -7.22
N VAL A 54 -14.53 1.47 -7.86
CA VAL A 54 -13.09 1.61 -7.59
C VAL A 54 -12.38 1.99 -8.88
N SER A 55 -11.69 3.12 -8.86
CA SER A 55 -10.84 3.56 -9.97
C SER A 55 -9.42 3.76 -9.49
N PHE A 56 -8.48 2.97 -10.00
CA PHE A 56 -7.04 3.15 -9.79
C PHE A 56 -6.53 4.33 -10.61
N ARG A 57 -5.66 5.14 -10.00
CA ARG A 57 -5.20 6.42 -10.54
C ARG A 57 -3.67 6.49 -10.48
N PRO A 58 -2.98 6.01 -11.51
CA PRO A 58 -1.56 6.29 -11.68
C PRO A 58 -1.39 7.74 -12.14
N VAL A 59 -0.41 8.44 -11.55
CA VAL A 59 -0.05 9.82 -11.87
C VAL A 59 1.47 9.90 -12.02
N SER A 60 1.93 10.42 -13.16
CA SER A 60 3.34 10.70 -13.38
C SER A 60 3.78 11.87 -12.50
N TYR A 61 4.97 11.77 -11.91
CA TYR A 61 5.60 12.86 -11.17
C TYR A 61 7.10 12.86 -11.43
N GLU A 62 7.74 14.01 -11.22
CA GLU A 62 9.19 14.14 -11.35
C GLU A 62 9.89 13.47 -10.17
N VAL A 63 10.37 12.26 -10.41
CA VAL A 63 10.96 11.38 -9.39
C VAL A 63 12.32 11.91 -8.88
N ASP A 64 12.99 12.74 -9.69
CA ASP A 64 14.32 13.29 -9.42
C ASP A 64 14.30 14.74 -8.91
N ALA A 65 13.12 15.37 -8.87
CA ALA A 65 12.96 16.73 -8.35
C ALA A 65 12.91 16.80 -6.82
N ALA A 66 12.93 15.66 -6.11
CA ALA A 66 12.90 15.61 -4.66
C ALA A 66 14.28 15.99 -4.07
N PRO A 67 14.43 17.18 -3.42
CA PRO A 67 15.69 17.55 -2.81
C PRO A 67 16.02 16.58 -1.67
N GLY A 68 17.16 15.89 -1.77
CA GLY A 68 17.64 14.93 -0.77
C GLY A 68 17.72 13.47 -1.24
N ARG A 69 17.40 13.16 -2.51
CA ARG A 69 17.74 11.87 -3.11
C ARG A 69 19.26 11.75 -3.29
N THR A 70 19.94 11.36 -2.22
CA THR A 70 21.27 10.76 -2.30
C THR A 70 21.06 9.28 -2.56
N ASP A 71 21.66 8.76 -3.62
CA ASP A 71 21.58 7.38 -4.08
C ASP A 71 22.17 6.44 -3.04
N THR A 72 21.45 6.21 -1.94
CA THR A 72 21.83 5.19 -0.97
C THR A 72 21.40 3.86 -1.58
N PRO A 73 22.34 2.95 -1.91
CA PRO A 73 21.99 1.65 -2.47
C PRO A 73 20.98 0.94 -1.56
N GLN A 74 19.98 0.32 -2.17
CA GLN A 74 18.82 -0.31 -1.51
C GLN A 74 19.17 -1.58 -0.69
N GLY A 75 20.40 -1.70 -0.22
CA GLY A 75 20.89 -2.73 0.71
C GLY A 75 21.38 -2.20 2.06
N ALA A 76 21.55 -0.89 2.25
CA ALA A 76 22.33 -0.35 3.39
C ALA A 76 21.54 -0.07 4.68
N ARG A 77 20.22 -0.27 4.73
CA ARG A 77 19.45 -0.18 5.99
C ARG A 77 18.60 -1.43 6.22
N ARG A 78 19.25 -2.51 6.64
CA ARG A 78 18.60 -3.49 7.52
C ARG A 78 18.28 -2.76 8.83
N LYS A 79 17.05 -2.27 8.99
CA LYS A 79 16.55 -2.02 10.35
C LYS A 79 16.61 -3.37 11.09
N PRO A 80 17.19 -3.46 12.29
CA PRO A 80 17.12 -4.69 13.05
C PRO A 80 15.64 -5.05 13.21
N HIS A 81 15.27 -6.23 12.71
CA HIS A 81 13.99 -6.85 13.00
C HIS A 81 14.00 -7.18 14.49
N ASN A 82 13.50 -6.25 15.32
CA ASN A 82 13.21 -6.55 16.72
C ASN A 82 11.91 -7.35 16.77
N TYR A 83 11.98 -8.65 16.46
CA TYR A 83 11.10 -9.63 17.11
C TYR A 83 11.78 -10.06 18.42
N GLY A 84 11.87 -9.12 19.35
CA GLY A 84 12.24 -9.40 20.74
C GLY A 84 11.05 -9.99 21.47
N MET A 85 10.66 -11.21 21.13
CA MET A 85 9.85 -12.02 22.03
C MET A 85 10.79 -12.50 23.15
N LYS A 86 10.75 -11.84 24.32
CA LYS A 86 11.20 -12.49 25.56
C LYS A 86 10.23 -13.65 25.83
N GLY A 87 10.60 -14.86 25.42
CA GLY A 87 9.97 -16.06 25.96
C GLY A 87 10.28 -16.17 27.46
N PRO A 88 9.41 -16.79 28.26
CA PRO A 88 9.63 -16.89 29.69
C PRO A 88 10.87 -17.75 29.95
N GLU A 89 11.68 -17.25 30.89
CA GLU A 89 12.78 -17.93 31.55
C GLU A 89 12.27 -19.29 32.07
N ARG A 90 13.02 -20.35 31.80
CA ARG A 90 12.80 -21.65 32.45
C ARG A 90 13.95 -21.84 33.43
N ASP A 91 13.55 -22.12 34.67
CA ASP A 91 14.37 -22.29 35.87
C ASP A 91 15.57 -23.23 35.70
#